data_AF-A0A0M0KJR9-F1
#
_entry.id   AF-A0A0M0KJR9-F1
#
_cell.length_a   1.000
_cell.length_b   1.000
_cell.length_c   1.000
_cell.angle_alpha   90.00
_cell.angle_beta   90.00
_cell.angle_gamma   90.00
#
_symmetry.space_group_name_H-M   'P 1'
#
loop_
_entity.id
_entity.type
_entity.pdbx_description
1 polymer ?
#
loop_
_entity_poly.entity_id
_entity_poly.type
_entity_poly.pdbx_seq_one_letter_code
_entity_poly.pdbx_strand_id
1 'polypeptide(L)'
;MKQTRTINWSGYTWNVKDTHGGKWGPGPNYFSSSHDNVWVDDAGRLHLKVTRCNGIWYCAEIFSTQTFGYGTYRFFIDGRPDQFDPNIVLGLFTYDSISDDAPAVYHREIDIEFAKWGDPHALNTQYSIQPPKASNTESFQTLLNGYRSTHSFKWTPSEIKFKSLHGHYSKPPNPLEWYLIKDWSYTGEDIPNTRNEKAHLNLWLMDGRAPINQQDAEIVITKFEFKPLNH
;
A
#
# COMPACT_ATOMS: atom_id res chain seq x y z
N MET A 1 -20.34 16.49 12.05
CA MET A 1 -19.30 15.75 11.29
C MET A 1 -18.89 14.58 12.16
N LYS A 2 -19.00 13.33 11.68
CA LYS A 2 -18.51 12.18 12.46
C LYS A 2 -16.99 12.32 12.60
N GLN A 3 -16.48 12.16 13.82
CA GLN A 3 -15.06 12.25 14.11
C GLN A 3 -14.34 11.08 13.43
N THR A 4 -13.33 11.37 12.61
CA THR A 4 -12.48 10.34 12.00
C THR A 4 -11.61 9.71 13.09
N ARG A 5 -11.68 8.38 13.24
CA ARG A 5 -10.78 7.65 14.14
C ARG A 5 -9.34 7.81 13.66
N THR A 6 -8.42 8.06 14.58
CA THR A 6 -6.99 8.09 14.31
C THR A 6 -6.25 7.02 15.11
N ILE A 7 -5.07 6.64 14.62
CA ILE A 7 -4.11 5.78 15.33
C ILE A 7 -2.72 6.42 15.28
N ASN A 8 -1.89 6.12 16.27
CA ASN A 8 -0.47 6.49 16.27
C ASN A 8 0.37 5.24 15.96
N TRP A 9 1.13 5.28 14.87
CA TRP A 9 1.91 4.15 14.41
C TRP A 9 3.16 4.63 13.66
N SER A 10 4.29 3.96 13.89
CA SER A 10 5.60 4.31 13.29
C SER A 10 6.04 5.76 13.52
N GLY A 11 5.61 6.39 14.62
CA GLY A 11 5.94 7.79 14.92
C GLY A 11 5.08 8.83 14.19
N TYR A 12 4.03 8.40 13.49
CA TYR A 12 3.10 9.29 12.77
C TYR A 12 1.66 9.06 13.25
N THR A 13 0.81 10.07 13.02
CA THR A 13 -0.64 9.94 13.18
C THR A 13 -1.28 9.60 11.84
N TRP A 14 -2.18 8.63 11.87
CA TRP A 14 -2.90 8.12 10.70
C TRP A 14 -4.40 8.23 10.92
N ASN A 15 -5.12 8.65 9.89
CA ASN A 15 -6.57 8.55 9.83
C ASN A 15 -6.96 7.14 9.42
N VAL A 16 -8.04 6.62 9.99
CA VAL A 16 -8.63 5.34 9.57
C VAL A 16 -9.87 5.62 8.74
N LYS A 17 -9.91 5.06 7.53
CA LYS A 17 -11.04 5.24 6.60
C LYS A 17 -12.26 4.47 7.07
N ASP A 18 -13.42 5.09 6.94
CA ASP A 18 -14.72 4.48 7.24
C ASP A 18 -15.74 4.96 6.21
N THR A 19 -16.41 4.03 5.54
CA THR A 19 -17.45 4.39 4.55
C THR A 19 -18.83 4.51 5.17
N HIS A 20 -18.98 4.27 6.48
CA HIS A 20 -20.21 4.38 7.24
C HIS A 20 -21.39 3.61 6.62
N GLY A 21 -21.11 2.42 6.09
CA GLY A 21 -22.10 1.56 5.43
C GLY A 21 -22.36 1.88 3.96
N GLY A 22 -21.67 2.88 3.39
CA GLY A 22 -21.62 3.13 1.95
C GLY A 22 -20.53 2.31 1.25
N LYS A 23 -20.60 2.24 -0.08
CA LYS A 23 -19.52 1.73 -0.92
C LYS A 23 -18.63 2.88 -1.39
N TRP A 24 -17.32 2.68 -1.39
CA TRP A 24 -16.34 3.66 -1.83
C TRP A 24 -15.10 2.99 -2.44
N GLY A 25 -14.34 3.78 -3.21
CA GLY A 25 -13.09 3.36 -3.86
C GLY A 25 -11.94 3.04 -2.89
N PRO A 26 -10.94 2.25 -3.32
CA PRO A 26 -10.88 1.53 -4.60
C PRO A 26 -11.96 0.44 -4.70
N GLY A 27 -12.48 0.22 -5.91
CA GLY A 27 -13.64 -0.65 -6.15
C GLY A 27 -14.92 -0.23 -5.41
N PRO A 28 -16.00 -1.03 -5.48
CA PRO A 28 -17.22 -0.82 -4.70
C PRO A 28 -17.11 -1.46 -3.29
N ASN A 29 -16.16 -1.00 -2.46
CA ASN A 29 -15.84 -1.60 -1.16
C ASN A 29 -16.47 -0.90 0.05
N TYR A 30 -16.67 -1.65 1.13
CA TYR A 30 -16.96 -1.10 2.45
C TYR A 30 -15.67 -0.98 3.23
N PHE A 31 -15.38 0.18 3.83
CA PHE A 31 -14.24 0.34 4.76
C PHE A 31 -14.76 0.57 6.17
N SER A 32 -14.11 -0.04 7.14
CA SER A 32 -14.50 0.03 8.54
C SER A 32 -13.35 0.55 9.38
N SER A 33 -13.64 1.55 10.23
CA SER A 33 -12.71 2.01 11.25
C SER A 33 -12.75 1.18 12.54
N SER A 34 -13.33 -0.02 12.52
CA SER A 34 -13.37 -0.89 13.70
C SER A 34 -11.99 -1.40 14.11
N HIS A 35 -11.88 -1.87 15.36
CA HIS A 35 -10.69 -2.57 15.83
C HIS A 35 -10.52 -3.97 15.24
N ASP A 36 -11.54 -4.53 14.58
CA ASP A 36 -11.44 -5.81 13.88
C ASP A 36 -10.77 -5.66 12.51
N ASN A 37 -10.72 -4.43 11.96
CA ASN A 37 -10.13 -4.13 10.65
C ASN A 37 -8.79 -3.40 10.77
N VAL A 38 -8.64 -2.50 11.75
CA VAL A 38 -7.44 -1.67 11.91
C VAL A 38 -7.08 -1.51 13.38
N TRP A 39 -5.91 -2.01 13.78
CA TRP A 39 -5.35 -1.76 15.10
C TRP A 39 -3.82 -1.77 15.08
N VAL A 40 -3.24 -1.24 16.16
CA VAL A 40 -1.82 -1.38 16.46
C VAL A 40 -1.72 -2.30 17.66
N ASP A 41 -0.92 -3.36 17.56
CA ASP A 41 -0.74 -4.31 18.66
C ASP A 41 0.23 -3.79 19.74
N ASP A 42 0.37 -4.53 20.83
CA ASP A 42 1.26 -4.18 21.94
C ASP A 42 2.76 -4.16 21.56
N ALA A 43 3.12 -4.78 20.42
CA ALA A 43 4.46 -4.73 19.85
C ALA A 43 4.66 -3.53 18.90
N GLY A 44 3.65 -2.66 18.74
CA GLY A 44 3.70 -1.48 17.87
C GLY A 44 3.54 -1.78 16.38
N ARG A 45 3.01 -2.96 16.02
CA ARG A 45 2.78 -3.38 14.63
C ARG A 45 1.37 -3.02 14.20
N LEU A 46 1.22 -2.52 12.98
CA LEU A 46 -0.07 -2.23 12.37
C LEU A 46 -0.66 -3.51 11.79
N HIS A 47 -1.93 -3.76 12.08
CA HIS A 47 -2.72 -4.81 11.47
C HIS A 47 -3.79 -4.20 10.58
N LEU A 48 -3.86 -4.66 9.34
CA LEU A 48 -4.94 -4.36 8.40
C LEU A 48 -5.64 -5.66 8.05
N LYS A 49 -6.96 -5.71 8.22
CA LYS A 49 -7.74 -6.93 8.03
C LYS A 49 -8.98 -6.71 7.18
N VAL A 50 -9.20 -7.61 6.24
CA VAL A 50 -10.48 -7.81 5.55
C VAL A 50 -11.28 -8.80 6.36
N THR A 51 -12.45 -8.38 6.83
CA THR A 51 -13.30 -9.16 7.75
C THR A 51 -14.71 -9.30 7.23
N ARG A 52 -15.36 -10.43 7.53
CA ARG A 52 -16.79 -10.62 7.26
C ARG A 52 -17.63 -10.39 8.51
N CYS A 53 -18.50 -9.39 8.49
CA CYS A 53 -19.46 -9.09 9.56
C CYS A 53 -20.88 -9.04 9.01
N ASN A 54 -21.80 -9.83 9.58
CA ASN A 54 -23.21 -9.91 9.16
C ASN A 54 -23.40 -10.12 7.64
N GLY A 55 -22.53 -10.95 7.04
CA GLY A 55 -22.56 -11.26 5.61
C GLY A 55 -21.89 -10.23 4.70
N ILE A 56 -21.45 -9.08 5.23
CA ILE A 56 -20.77 -8.01 4.49
C ILE A 56 -19.26 -8.10 4.74
N TRP A 57 -18.47 -7.95 3.68
CA TRP A 57 -17.01 -7.84 3.77
C TRP A 57 -16.59 -6.39 3.96
N TYR A 58 -15.77 -6.14 4.98
CA TYR A 58 -15.20 -4.85 5.30
C TYR A 58 -13.69 -4.87 5.07
N CYS A 59 -13.21 -3.83 4.39
CA CYS A 59 -11.82 -3.58 4.08
C CYS A 59 -11.21 -2.60 5.09
N ALA A 60 -9.88 -2.48 5.02
CA ALA A 60 -9.09 -1.63 5.89
C ALA A 60 -8.30 -0.62 5.06
N GLU A 61 -8.25 0.64 5.49
CA GLU A 61 -7.37 1.65 4.91
C GLU A 61 -7.00 2.69 5.96
N ILE A 62 -5.74 3.07 5.96
CA ILE A 62 -5.23 4.20 6.73
C ILE A 62 -4.47 5.16 5.81
N PHE A 63 -4.43 6.43 6.21
CA PHE A 63 -3.64 7.45 5.51
C PHE A 63 -3.07 8.48 6.48
N SER A 64 -1.84 8.93 6.21
CA SER A 64 -1.13 9.86 7.09
C SER A 64 -1.90 11.18 7.24
N THR A 65 -1.78 11.82 8.40
CA THR A 65 -2.31 13.19 8.58
C THR A 65 -1.44 14.22 7.84
N GLN A 66 -0.14 13.95 7.74
CA GLN A 66 0.86 14.80 7.09
C GLN A 66 1.17 14.36 5.65
N THR A 67 1.69 15.32 4.88
CA THR A 67 2.37 15.13 3.60
C THR A 67 3.86 14.85 3.84
N PHE A 68 4.52 14.14 2.91
CA PHE A 68 5.94 13.80 3.03
C PHE A 68 6.81 14.39 1.91
N GLY A 69 6.34 14.37 0.66
CA GLY A 69 7.07 14.87 -0.50
C GLY A 69 8.20 13.98 -0.99
N TYR A 70 9.10 14.56 -1.79
CA TYR A 70 10.21 13.82 -2.38
C TYR A 70 11.09 13.16 -1.30
N GLY A 71 11.43 11.90 -1.53
CA GLY A 71 12.16 11.10 -0.56
C GLY A 71 12.01 9.62 -0.81
N THR A 72 12.33 8.82 0.20
CA THR A 72 12.14 7.37 0.18
C THR A 72 11.04 6.97 1.12
N TYR A 73 9.99 6.35 0.59
CA TYR A 73 8.92 5.73 1.34
C TYR A 73 9.27 4.25 1.48
N ARG A 74 9.19 3.71 2.70
CA ARG A 74 9.56 2.33 2.99
C ARG A 74 8.56 1.68 3.94
N PHE A 75 8.14 0.48 3.58
CA PHE A 75 7.16 -0.32 4.29
C PHE A 75 7.77 -1.68 4.65
N PHE A 76 7.59 -2.10 5.90
CA PHE A 76 8.16 -3.34 6.43
C PHE A 76 7.05 -4.31 6.77
N ILE A 77 6.82 -5.28 5.89
CA ILE A 77 5.73 -6.25 6.00
C ILE A 77 6.19 -7.47 6.79
N ASP A 78 5.33 -7.99 7.66
CA ASP A 78 5.48 -9.29 8.31
C ASP A 78 4.25 -10.16 7.96
N GLY A 79 4.32 -10.87 6.83
CA GLY A 79 3.19 -11.58 6.25
C GLY A 79 3.51 -12.26 4.91
N ARG A 80 2.49 -12.85 4.29
CA ARG A 80 2.59 -13.56 3.01
C ARG A 80 1.66 -12.96 1.95
N PRO A 81 1.86 -11.69 1.56
CA PRO A 81 1.03 -11.06 0.53
C PRO A 81 1.19 -11.75 -0.84
N ASP A 82 2.27 -12.49 -1.06
CA ASP A 82 2.46 -13.34 -2.23
C ASP A 82 1.47 -14.51 -2.32
N GLN A 83 0.83 -14.87 -1.20
CA GLN A 83 -0.14 -15.96 -1.08
C GLN A 83 -1.60 -15.48 -0.95
N PHE A 84 -1.86 -14.18 -1.15
CA PHE A 84 -3.22 -13.67 -1.05
C PHE A 84 -4.19 -14.35 -2.02
N ASP A 85 -5.44 -14.44 -1.56
CA ASP A 85 -6.57 -14.80 -2.40
C ASP A 85 -6.61 -13.86 -3.62
N PRO A 86 -6.97 -14.34 -4.83
CA PRO A 86 -6.92 -13.51 -6.03
C PRO A 86 -7.73 -12.21 -5.95
N ASN A 87 -8.78 -12.16 -5.12
CA ASN A 87 -9.60 -10.96 -4.95
C ASN A 87 -9.05 -9.98 -3.92
N ILE A 88 -7.98 -10.31 -3.19
CA ILE A 88 -7.36 -9.41 -2.20
C ILE A 88 -6.29 -8.55 -2.86
N VAL A 89 -6.30 -7.26 -2.52
CA VAL A 89 -5.29 -6.29 -2.93
C VAL A 89 -4.74 -5.60 -1.69
N LEU A 90 -3.41 -5.60 -1.56
CA LEU A 90 -2.67 -4.72 -0.65
C LEU A 90 -2.04 -3.59 -1.46
N GLY A 91 -2.41 -2.34 -1.17
CA GLY A 91 -1.80 -1.16 -1.73
C GLY A 91 -0.92 -0.43 -0.71
N LEU A 92 0.28 -0.03 -1.14
CA LEU A 92 1.23 0.82 -0.42
C LEU A 92 1.59 2.00 -1.31
N PHE A 93 1.03 3.18 -1.05
CA PHE A 93 0.98 4.22 -2.08
C PHE A 93 0.97 5.65 -1.55
N THR A 94 1.13 6.61 -2.46
CA THR A 94 0.83 8.02 -2.22
C THR A 94 -0.52 8.41 -2.81
N TYR A 95 -1.24 9.34 -2.19
CA TYR A 95 -2.48 9.87 -2.77
C TYR A 95 -2.79 11.30 -2.30
N ASP A 96 -3.09 12.18 -3.24
CA ASP A 96 -3.56 13.54 -3.00
C ASP A 96 -5.07 13.64 -3.25
N SER A 97 -5.82 13.72 -2.15
CA SER A 97 -7.27 13.85 -2.16
C SER A 97 -7.77 15.29 -1.95
N ILE A 98 -6.86 16.26 -1.77
CA ILE A 98 -7.22 17.58 -1.27
C ILE A 98 -6.76 18.74 -2.16
N SER A 99 -5.74 18.56 -2.99
CA SER A 99 -5.35 19.60 -3.94
C SER A 99 -6.32 19.69 -5.09
N ASP A 100 -6.72 20.92 -5.45
CA ASP A 100 -7.64 21.17 -6.57
C ASP A 100 -7.14 20.60 -7.91
N ASP A 101 -5.82 20.57 -8.11
CA ASP A 101 -5.19 20.06 -9.33
C ASP A 101 -4.95 18.54 -9.29
N ALA A 102 -5.21 17.87 -8.16
CA ALA A 102 -4.90 16.46 -7.98
C ALA A 102 -5.52 15.56 -9.08
N PRO A 103 -6.78 15.71 -9.49
CA PRO A 103 -7.34 14.89 -10.57
C PRO A 103 -6.60 15.05 -11.91
N ALA A 104 -6.04 16.23 -12.20
CA ALA A 104 -5.31 16.49 -13.43
C ALA A 104 -3.89 15.90 -13.44
N VAL A 105 -3.34 15.58 -12.26
CA VAL A 105 -2.05 14.91 -12.07
C VAL A 105 -2.21 13.53 -11.42
N TYR A 106 -3.37 12.90 -11.66
CA TYR A 106 -3.67 11.53 -11.24
C TYR A 106 -3.40 11.28 -9.75
N HIS A 107 -3.80 12.24 -8.92
CA HIS A 107 -3.68 12.20 -7.48
C HIS A 107 -2.26 12.02 -6.93
N ARG A 108 -1.22 12.23 -7.76
CA ARG A 108 0.19 12.05 -7.36
C ARG A 108 0.43 10.63 -6.82
N GLU A 109 -0.19 9.65 -7.47
CA GLU A 109 -0.27 8.28 -6.99
C GLU A 109 0.86 7.41 -7.56
N ILE A 110 1.64 6.85 -6.64
CA ILE A 110 2.77 5.96 -6.87
C ILE A 110 2.52 4.72 -6.02
N ASP A 111 2.43 3.56 -6.65
CA ASP A 111 1.92 2.36 -5.99
C ASP A 111 2.93 1.22 -5.94
N ILE A 112 2.93 0.51 -4.82
CA ILE A 112 3.37 -0.88 -4.73
C ILE A 112 2.15 -1.71 -4.35
N GLU A 113 1.75 -2.64 -5.21
CA GLU A 113 0.54 -3.42 -5.03
C GLU A 113 0.82 -4.92 -5.05
N PHE A 114 0.32 -5.64 -4.06
CA PHE A 114 0.23 -7.10 -4.08
C PHE A 114 -1.20 -7.49 -4.43
N ALA A 115 -1.39 -7.93 -5.66
CA ALA A 115 -2.69 -8.22 -6.22
C ALA A 115 -2.56 -9.22 -7.36
N LYS A 116 -3.51 -10.14 -7.46
CA LYS A 116 -3.76 -10.90 -8.69
C LYS A 116 -4.96 -10.40 -9.48
N TRP A 117 -5.55 -9.27 -9.07
CA TRP A 117 -6.64 -8.60 -9.78
C TRP A 117 -7.86 -9.49 -10.07
N GLY A 118 -8.11 -10.47 -9.19
CA GLY A 118 -9.19 -11.45 -9.32
C GLY A 118 -8.94 -12.58 -10.32
N ASP A 119 -7.75 -12.65 -10.94
CA ASP A 119 -7.33 -13.76 -11.81
C ASP A 119 -6.29 -14.63 -11.08
N PRO A 120 -6.59 -15.89 -10.73
CA PRO A 120 -5.64 -16.78 -10.04
C PRO A 120 -4.33 -17.02 -10.79
N HIS A 121 -4.30 -16.79 -12.10
CA HIS A 121 -3.15 -17.00 -12.99
C HIS A 121 -2.33 -15.73 -13.24
N ALA A 122 -2.77 -14.57 -12.79
CA ALA A 122 -2.03 -13.33 -12.93
C ALA A 122 -0.77 -13.31 -12.04
N LEU A 123 0.19 -12.48 -12.44
CA LEU A 123 1.29 -12.06 -11.57
C LEU A 123 0.70 -11.39 -10.31
N ASN A 124 1.37 -11.57 -9.17
CA ASN A 124 0.83 -11.18 -7.87
C ASN A 124 1.39 -9.86 -7.32
N THR A 125 2.18 -9.12 -8.09
CA THR A 125 2.76 -7.85 -7.64
C THR A 125 2.96 -6.90 -8.81
N GLN A 126 2.75 -5.60 -8.56
CA GLN A 126 3.13 -4.55 -9.50
C GLN A 126 3.68 -3.31 -8.80
N TYR A 127 4.51 -2.59 -9.54
CA TYR A 127 4.79 -1.17 -9.30
C TYR A 127 4.05 -0.36 -10.35
N SER A 128 3.39 0.72 -9.97
CA SER A 128 2.72 1.60 -10.92
C SER A 128 2.85 3.06 -10.55
N ILE A 129 2.67 3.90 -11.54
CA ILE A 129 2.51 5.35 -11.41
C ILE A 129 1.22 5.68 -12.15
N GLN A 130 0.25 6.31 -11.49
CA GLN A 130 -1.04 6.55 -12.11
C GLN A 130 -0.95 7.61 -13.22
N PRO A 131 -1.63 7.41 -14.36
CA PRO A 131 -2.47 6.26 -14.69
C PRO A 131 -1.62 5.10 -15.23
N PRO A 132 -1.93 3.84 -14.85
CA PRO A 132 -1.13 2.69 -15.24
C PRO A 132 -1.22 2.43 -16.74
N LYS A 133 -0.07 2.25 -17.35
CA LYS A 133 0.17 1.81 -18.73
C LYS A 133 1.44 0.98 -18.78
N ALA A 134 1.65 0.27 -19.88
CA ALA A 134 2.80 -0.62 -20.03
C ALA A 134 4.17 0.05 -19.80
N SER A 135 4.30 1.37 -20.02
CA SER A 135 5.57 2.08 -19.86
C SER A 135 5.85 2.54 -18.42
N ASN A 136 4.84 2.65 -17.56
CA ASN A 136 4.97 3.13 -16.17
C ASN A 136 4.45 2.11 -15.15
N THR A 137 4.33 0.85 -15.57
CA THR A 137 3.90 -0.27 -14.73
C THR A 137 4.86 -1.43 -14.92
N GLU A 138 5.32 -2.00 -13.81
CA GLU A 138 6.16 -3.20 -13.79
C GLU A 138 5.48 -4.28 -12.98
N SER A 139 4.88 -5.26 -13.65
CA SER A 139 4.27 -6.43 -13.02
C SER A 139 5.27 -7.59 -12.91
N PHE A 140 5.29 -8.29 -11.79
CA PHE A 140 6.21 -9.40 -11.55
C PHE A 140 5.65 -10.39 -10.55
N GLN A 141 6.21 -11.60 -10.55
CA GLN A 141 5.85 -12.63 -9.59
C GLN A 141 6.73 -12.50 -8.35
N THR A 142 6.14 -12.12 -7.22
CA THR A 142 6.77 -12.28 -5.90
C THR A 142 6.59 -13.71 -5.42
N LEU A 143 7.67 -14.30 -4.90
CA LEU A 143 7.66 -15.54 -4.14
C LEU A 143 8.50 -15.32 -2.87
N LEU A 144 7.84 -15.20 -1.72
CA LEU A 144 8.56 -14.95 -0.46
C LEU A 144 9.12 -16.25 0.14
N ASN A 145 10.38 -16.19 0.59
CA ASN A 145 11.07 -17.27 1.30
C ASN A 145 10.93 -17.20 2.83
N GLY A 146 10.08 -16.29 3.32
CA GLY A 146 9.81 -16.03 4.73
C GLY A 146 8.66 -15.03 4.87
N TYR A 147 8.42 -14.55 6.08
CA TYR A 147 7.33 -13.59 6.37
C TYR A 147 7.77 -12.13 6.27
N ARG A 148 9.06 -11.86 6.43
CA ARG A 148 9.57 -10.48 6.43
C ARG A 148 9.97 -10.03 5.05
N SER A 149 9.48 -8.86 4.65
CA SER A 149 9.90 -8.19 3.43
C SER A 149 9.89 -6.68 3.59
N THR A 150 10.71 -6.00 2.79
CA THR A 150 10.82 -4.53 2.73
C THR A 150 10.45 -4.07 1.34
N HIS A 151 9.51 -3.15 1.24
CA HIS A 151 9.05 -2.57 -0.02
C HIS A 151 9.24 -1.06 0.03
N SER A 152 9.77 -0.47 -1.04
CA SER A 152 10.07 0.95 -1.05
C SER A 152 10.06 1.52 -2.45
N PHE A 153 9.79 2.82 -2.52
CA PHE A 153 10.11 3.63 -3.68
C PHE A 153 10.87 4.88 -3.23
N LYS A 154 11.92 5.24 -3.97
CA LYS A 154 12.59 6.53 -3.88
C LYS A 154 12.03 7.42 -4.97
N TRP A 155 11.34 8.48 -4.58
CA TRP A 155 10.74 9.46 -5.47
C TRP A 155 11.59 10.74 -5.49
N THR A 156 12.02 11.12 -6.69
CA THR A 156 12.73 12.35 -6.99
C THR A 156 12.04 13.06 -8.16
N PRO A 157 12.38 14.31 -8.48
CA PRO A 157 11.84 14.99 -9.66
C PRO A 157 12.12 14.30 -10.99
N SER A 158 13.14 13.43 -11.09
CA SER A 158 13.59 12.84 -12.36
C SER A 158 13.58 11.31 -12.40
N GLU A 159 13.36 10.66 -11.25
CA GLU A 159 13.35 9.20 -11.13
C GLU A 159 12.42 8.76 -10.00
N ILE A 160 11.65 7.69 -10.25
CA ILE A 160 11.07 6.85 -9.21
C ILE A 160 11.75 5.48 -9.25
N LYS A 161 12.43 5.13 -8.17
CA LYS A 161 13.13 3.84 -8.03
C LYS A 161 12.44 2.94 -7.02
N PHE A 162 11.80 1.90 -7.51
CA PHE A 162 11.15 0.86 -6.72
C PHE A 162 12.15 -0.23 -6.32
N LYS A 163 11.93 -0.80 -5.14
CA LYS A 163 12.72 -1.92 -4.63
C LYS A 163 11.92 -2.75 -3.63
N SER A 164 11.96 -4.06 -3.82
CA SER A 164 11.43 -5.06 -2.88
C SER A 164 12.53 -6.04 -2.46
N LEU A 165 12.63 -6.30 -1.17
CA LEU A 165 13.64 -7.16 -0.56
C LEU A 165 13.00 -8.19 0.37
N HIS A 166 13.58 -9.38 0.45
CA HIS A 166 13.39 -10.29 1.57
C HIS A 166 14.01 -9.69 2.83
N GLY A 167 13.38 -9.88 3.99
CA GLY A 167 13.83 -9.34 5.27
C GLY A 167 13.45 -7.88 5.52
N HIS A 168 13.78 -7.39 6.72
CA HIS A 168 13.53 -6.00 7.16
C HIS A 168 14.81 -5.19 7.13
N TYR A 169 14.89 -4.23 6.22
CA TYR A 169 16.12 -3.49 5.93
C TYR A 169 15.87 -1.98 5.70
N SER A 170 16.23 -1.13 6.68
CA SER A 170 16.26 0.34 6.49
C SER A 170 17.38 0.78 5.53
N LYS A 171 18.41 -0.06 5.36
CA LYS A 171 19.49 0.11 4.38
C LYS A 171 19.65 -1.20 3.60
N PRO A 172 19.90 -1.16 2.29
CA PRO A 172 20.10 -2.37 1.51
C PRO A 172 21.15 -3.29 2.14
N PRO A 173 20.87 -4.59 2.29
CA PRO A 173 21.84 -5.55 2.80
C PRO A 173 22.98 -5.75 1.78
N ASN A 174 24.08 -6.35 2.24
CA ASN A 174 25.24 -6.68 1.43
C ASN A 174 25.62 -8.17 1.64
N PRO A 175 25.70 -8.99 0.59
CA PRO A 175 25.38 -8.67 -0.81
C PRO A 175 23.88 -8.44 -1.03
N LEU A 176 23.52 -7.52 -1.93
CA LEU A 176 22.12 -7.14 -2.19
C LEU A 176 21.36 -8.26 -2.89
N GLU A 177 22.03 -8.94 -3.83
CA GLU A 177 21.44 -9.96 -4.71
C GLU A 177 20.81 -11.13 -3.96
N TRP A 178 21.27 -11.45 -2.75
CA TRP A 178 20.70 -12.54 -1.94
C TRP A 178 19.33 -12.21 -1.35
N TYR A 179 18.99 -10.92 -1.29
CA TYR A 179 17.75 -10.44 -0.69
C TYR A 179 16.85 -9.74 -1.70
N LEU A 180 17.31 -9.49 -2.92
CA LEU A 180 16.55 -8.76 -3.93
C LEU A 180 15.39 -9.62 -4.46
N ILE A 181 14.16 -9.12 -4.30
CA ILE A 181 12.97 -9.67 -4.96
C ILE A 181 12.85 -9.04 -6.35
N LYS A 182 12.84 -7.70 -6.38
CA LYS A 182 12.69 -6.90 -7.59
C LYS A 182 13.22 -5.49 -7.36
N ASP A 183 13.82 -4.91 -8.38
CA ASP A 183 13.96 -3.46 -8.52
C ASP A 183 13.52 -3.01 -9.92
N TRP A 184 13.14 -1.75 -9.99
CA TRP A 184 12.72 -1.11 -11.23
C TRP A 184 12.89 0.40 -11.09
N SER A 185 13.37 1.07 -12.14
CA SER A 185 13.57 2.52 -12.15
C SER A 185 12.80 3.11 -13.31
N TYR A 186 11.97 4.11 -13.01
CA TYR A 186 11.18 4.84 -13.97
C TYR A 186 11.70 6.28 -14.08
N THR A 187 12.00 6.70 -15.30
CA THR A 187 12.52 8.05 -15.63
C THR A 187 11.70 8.70 -16.76
N GLY A 188 10.46 8.25 -16.97
CA GLY A 188 9.57 8.78 -17.99
C GLY A 188 8.81 10.02 -17.52
N GLU A 189 7.85 10.45 -18.34
CA GLU A 189 7.12 11.72 -18.16
C GLU A 189 6.02 11.68 -17.08
N ASP A 190 5.65 10.49 -16.59
CA ASP A 190 4.54 10.31 -15.65
C ASP A 190 4.94 10.55 -14.18
N ILE A 191 6.18 11.00 -13.91
CA ILE A 191 6.62 11.27 -12.53
C ILE A 191 5.82 12.47 -12.00
N PRO A 192 4.97 12.30 -10.96
CA PRO A 192 4.18 13.40 -10.44
C PRO A 192 5.06 14.40 -9.69
N ASN A 193 4.56 15.62 -9.57
CA ASN A 193 5.08 16.59 -8.60
C ASN A 193 4.58 16.25 -7.18
N THR A 194 5.29 16.74 -6.16
CA THR A 194 4.78 16.72 -4.78
C THR A 194 3.95 17.97 -4.47
N ARG A 195 2.91 17.81 -3.65
CA ARG A 195 2.09 18.88 -3.10
C ARG A 195 1.46 18.48 -1.76
N ASN A 196 0.35 17.75 -1.77
CA ASN A 196 -0.43 17.37 -0.59
C ASN A 196 -0.68 15.86 -0.50
N GLU A 197 0.09 15.07 -1.23
CA GLU A 197 0.01 13.62 -1.21
C GLU A 197 0.35 13.06 0.17
N LYS A 198 -0.48 12.12 0.61
CA LYS A 198 -0.33 11.41 1.87
C LYS A 198 0.18 10.01 1.59
N ALA A 199 0.82 9.38 2.57
CA ALA A 199 1.07 7.95 2.50
C ALA A 199 -0.24 7.22 2.84
N HIS A 200 -0.60 6.23 2.03
CA HIS A 200 -1.77 5.38 2.22
C HIS A 200 -1.35 3.91 2.28
N LEU A 201 -2.06 3.14 3.11
CA LEU A 201 -1.97 1.69 3.15
C LEU A 201 -3.39 1.13 3.20
N ASN A 202 -3.72 0.18 2.33
CA ASN A 202 -5.02 -0.48 2.34
C ASN A 202 -4.92 -1.99 2.11
N LEU A 203 -5.94 -2.71 2.60
CA LEU A 203 -6.20 -4.10 2.27
C LEU A 203 -7.67 -4.19 1.86
N TRP A 204 -7.92 -4.46 0.57
CA TRP A 204 -9.24 -4.30 -0.04
C TRP A 204 -9.56 -5.40 -1.05
N LEU A 205 -10.80 -5.42 -1.55
CA LEU A 205 -11.31 -6.45 -2.44
C LEU A 205 -11.47 -5.95 -3.89
N MET A 206 -10.86 -6.65 -4.84
CA MET A 206 -11.03 -6.38 -6.26
C MET A 206 -12.50 -6.42 -6.67
N ASP A 207 -13.01 -5.32 -7.23
CA ASP A 207 -14.43 -5.11 -7.57
C ASP A 207 -15.41 -5.35 -6.40
N GLY A 208 -14.96 -5.31 -5.15
CA GLY A 208 -15.76 -5.66 -3.98
C GLY A 208 -16.16 -7.15 -3.92
N ARG A 209 -15.51 -8.01 -4.72
CA ARG A 209 -15.75 -9.45 -4.74
C ARG A 209 -15.18 -10.08 -3.47
N ALA A 210 -15.98 -10.89 -2.78
CA ALA A 210 -15.51 -11.67 -1.64
C ALA A 210 -14.27 -12.51 -2.00
N PRO A 211 -13.35 -12.77 -1.04
CA PRO A 211 -12.28 -13.74 -1.25
C PRO A 211 -12.82 -15.07 -1.78
N ILE A 212 -12.17 -15.67 -2.78
CA ILE A 212 -12.61 -16.94 -3.37
C ILE A 212 -12.68 -18.03 -2.31
N ASN A 213 -11.71 -18.08 -1.40
CA ASN A 213 -11.68 -19.01 -0.28
C ASN A 213 -12.69 -18.71 0.85
N GLN A 214 -13.41 -17.59 0.77
CA GLN A 214 -14.39 -17.10 1.77
C GLN A 214 -13.80 -16.88 3.18
N GLN A 215 -12.49 -16.69 3.30
CA GLN A 215 -11.80 -16.45 4.56
C GLN A 215 -11.42 -14.97 4.71
N ASP A 216 -11.30 -14.53 5.97
CA ASP A 216 -10.66 -13.26 6.30
C ASP A 216 -9.22 -13.22 5.77
N ALA A 217 -8.73 -12.02 5.47
CA ALA A 217 -7.35 -11.80 5.10
C ALA A 217 -6.73 -10.74 6.02
N GLU A 218 -5.47 -10.94 6.40
CA GLU A 218 -4.74 -10.05 7.28
C GLU A 218 -3.35 -9.78 6.72
N ILE A 219 -2.88 -8.55 6.93
CA ILE A 219 -1.49 -8.20 6.76
C ILE A 219 -0.98 -7.39 7.95
N VAL A 220 0.21 -7.72 8.41
CA VAL A 220 0.90 -6.98 9.45
C VAL A 220 2.01 -6.13 8.83
N ILE A 221 2.01 -4.84 9.14
CA ILE A 221 3.06 -3.91 8.77
C ILE A 221 3.74 -3.45 10.05
N THR A 222 5.01 -3.80 10.18
CA THR A 222 5.80 -3.54 11.40
C THR A 222 6.30 -2.11 11.48
N LYS A 223 6.58 -1.48 10.34
CA LYS A 223 7.10 -0.12 10.28
C LYS A 223 6.75 0.56 8.96
N PHE A 224 6.49 1.85 9.03
CA PHE A 224 6.62 2.80 7.92
C PHE A 224 7.79 3.74 8.21
N GLU A 225 8.60 4.04 7.20
CA GLU A 225 9.73 4.93 7.32
C GLU A 225 9.79 5.85 6.10
N PHE A 226 9.81 7.16 6.37
CA PHE A 226 10.09 8.16 5.35
C PHE A 226 11.47 8.78 5.59
N LYS A 227 12.27 8.82 4.52
CA LYS A 227 13.55 9.56 4.50
C LYS A 227 13.44 10.68 3.46
N PRO A 228 13.46 11.97 3.85
CA PRO A 228 13.45 13.09 2.91
C PRO A 228 14.59 12.99 1.89
N LEU A 229 14.36 13.51 0.69
CA LEU A 229 15.42 13.71 -0.29
C LEU A 229 16.41 14.75 0.27
N ASN A 230 17.67 14.38 0.45
CA ASN A 230 18.71 15.35 0.82
C ASN A 230 18.92 16.30 -0.37
N HIS A 231 18.91 17.61 -0.09
CA HIS A 231 19.35 18.64 -1.03
C HIS A 231 20.87 18.59 -1.27
#